data_AF-A0A2A5CC86-F1
#
_entry.id   AF-A0A2A5CC86-F1
#
_cell.length_a   1.000
_cell.length_b   1.000
_cell.length_c   1.000
_cell.angle_alpha   90.00
_cell.angle_beta   90.00
_cell.angle_gamma   90.00
#
_symmetry.space_group_name_H-M   'P 1'
#
loop_
_entity.id
_entity.type
_entity.pdbx_description
1 polymer ?
#
loop_
_entity_poly.entity_id
_entity_poly.type
_entity_poly.pdbx_seq_one_letter_code
_entity_poly.pdbx_strand_id
1 'polypeptide(L)' 'MGGFNSFSEFLAMGGYAIYVWSAYAFFVVILVFNIWQPMLARKKYFKLLLRREQVQQERAQAKQKREDMTNDSTS' A
#
# COMPACT_ATOMS: atom_id res chain seq x y z
N MET A 1 27.48 -32.60 -18.24
CA MET A 1 26.95 -31.62 -19.21
C MET A 1 25.54 -31.27 -18.78
N GLY A 2 25.39 -30.16 -18.04
CA GLY A 2 24.11 -29.77 -17.43
C GLY A 2 23.23 -29.02 -18.43
N GLY A 3 22.06 -29.56 -18.72
CA GLY A 3 21.10 -28.99 -19.64
C GLY A 3 20.32 -27.84 -19.02
N PHE A 4 20.75 -26.61 -19.32
CA PHE A 4 19.92 -25.39 -19.24
C PHE A 4 19.50 -24.89 -20.64
N ASN A 5 19.72 -25.70 -21.68
CA ASN A 5 19.60 -25.25 -23.06
C ASN A 5 18.14 -25.10 -23.52
N SER A 6 17.15 -25.85 -23.01
CA SER A 6 15.80 -25.78 -23.57
C SER A 6 15.04 -24.48 -23.33
N PHE A 7 15.15 -23.87 -22.14
CA PHE A 7 14.46 -22.60 -21.84
C PHE A 7 15.18 -21.41 -22.46
N SER A 8 16.53 -21.45 -22.48
CA SER A 8 17.34 -20.43 -23.13
C SER A 8 17.25 -20.52 -24.66
N GLU A 9 17.15 -21.72 -25.24
CA GLU A 9 16.86 -21.92 -26.67
C GLU A 9 15.45 -21.45 -27.01
N PHE A 10 14.45 -21.66 -26.15
CA PHE A 10 13.10 -21.11 -26.38
C PHE A 10 13.10 -19.57 -26.36
N LEU A 11 13.93 -18.94 -25.52
CA LEU A 11 14.20 -17.50 -25.54
C LEU A 11 15.06 -17.07 -26.75
N ALA A 12 15.89 -17.97 -27.28
CA ALA A 12 16.88 -17.70 -28.32
C ALA A 12 16.52 -18.30 -29.69
N MET A 13 15.33 -18.86 -29.88
CA MET A 13 14.77 -19.29 -31.17
C MET A 13 14.54 -18.04 -32.04
N GLY A 14 15.64 -17.53 -32.60
CA GLY A 14 15.64 -16.47 -33.62
C GLY A 14 15.24 -15.08 -33.13
N GLY A 15 15.59 -14.66 -31.90
CA GLY A 15 15.45 -13.27 -31.46
C GLY A 15 14.00 -12.76 -31.24
N TYR A 16 12.97 -13.49 -31.67
CA TYR A 16 11.57 -13.08 -31.54
C TYR A 16 11.06 -13.04 -30.10
N ALA A 17 11.56 -13.93 -29.23
CA ALA A 17 11.12 -13.97 -27.85
C ALA A 17 11.38 -12.65 -27.12
N ILE A 18 12.51 -11.96 -27.39
CA ILE A 18 12.82 -10.69 -26.72
C ILE A 18 11.81 -9.59 -27.08
N TYR A 19 11.26 -9.60 -28.29
CA TYR A 19 10.24 -8.64 -28.73
C TYR A 19 8.90 -8.91 -28.03
N VAL A 20 8.51 -10.18 -27.93
CA VAL A 20 7.28 -10.60 -27.25
C VAL A 20 7.35 -10.24 -25.77
N TRP A 21 8.44 -10.62 -25.10
CA TRP A 21 8.66 -10.30 -23.69
C TRP A 21 8.76 -8.79 -23.44
N SER A 22 9.37 -8.02 -24.35
CA SER A 22 9.41 -6.55 -24.23
C SER A 22 8.01 -5.92 -24.35
N ALA A 23 7.17 -6.40 -25.27
CA ALA A 23 5.79 -5.93 -25.39
C ALA A 23 4.97 -6.24 -24.13
N TYR A 24 5.10 -7.45 -23.58
CA TYR A 24 4.48 -7.83 -22.30
C TYR A 24 5.04 -7.00 -21.13
N ALA A 25 6.35 -6.77 -21.08
CA ALA A 25 6.98 -5.94 -20.05
C ALA A 25 6.44 -4.51 -20.08
N PHE A 26 6.34 -3.90 -21.27
CA PHE A 26 5.75 -2.57 -21.43
C PHE A 26 4.29 -2.52 -20.95
N PHE A 27 3.48 -3.51 -21.32
CA PHE A 27 2.09 -3.60 -20.88
C PHE A 27 1.99 -3.72 -19.35
N VAL A 28 2.79 -4.60 -18.75
CA VAL A 28 2.83 -4.77 -17.29
C VAL A 28 3.31 -3.50 -16.60
N VAL A 29 4.32 -2.82 -17.13
CA VAL A 29 4.81 -1.54 -16.58
C VAL A 29 3.70 -0.49 -16.57
N ILE A 30 2.95 -0.35 -17.67
CA ILE A 30 1.83 0.61 -17.75
C ILE A 30 0.73 0.23 -16.75
N LEU A 31 0.36 -1.05 -16.66
CA LEU A 31 -0.63 -1.53 -15.69
C LEU A 31 -0.19 -1.25 -14.25
N VAL A 32 1.04 -1.62 -13.90
CA VAL A 32 1.61 -1.39 -12.57
C VAL A 32 1.64 0.08 -12.28
N PHE A 33 2.08 0.93 -13.21
CA PHE A 33 2.12 2.37 -13.02
C PHE A 33 0.72 2.95 -12.78
N ASN A 34 -0.28 2.48 -13.52
CA ASN A 34 -1.66 2.88 -13.35
C ASN A 34 -2.24 2.45 -11.99
N ILE A 35 -1.90 1.24 -11.51
CA ILE A 35 -2.36 0.68 -10.22
C ILE A 35 -1.56 1.24 -9.03
N TRP A 36 -0.32 1.67 -9.26
CA TRP A 36 0.54 2.23 -8.21
C TRP A 36 0.00 3.56 -7.66
N GLN A 37 -0.61 4.37 -8.53
CA GLN A 37 -1.27 5.62 -8.16
C GLN A 37 -2.37 5.43 -7.09
N PRO A 38 -3.39 4.57 -7.29
CA PRO A 38 -4.39 4.30 -6.25
C PRO A 38 -3.82 3.56 -5.05
N MET A 39 -2.80 2.70 -5.20
CA MET A 39 -2.17 2.01 -4.06
C MET A 39 -1.43 2.97 -3.11
N LEU A 40 -0.70 3.94 -3.66
CA LEU A 40 -0.07 5.02 -2.89
C LEU A 40 -1.12 5.87 -2.16
N ALA A 41 -2.22 6.20 -2.85
CA ALA A 41 -3.32 6.94 -2.24
C ALA A 41 -3.98 6.13 -1.10
N ARG A 42 -4.19 4.83 -1.29
CA ARG A 42 -4.78 3.92 -0.29
C ARG A 42 -3.96 3.83 0.99
N LYS A 43 -2.63 3.87 0.91
CA LYS A 43 -1.74 3.96 2.09
C LYS A 43 -1.96 5.23 2.91
N LYS A 44 -2.33 6.36 2.27
CA LYS A 44 -2.65 7.59 3.00
C LYS A 44 -3.96 7.49 3.78
N TYR A 45 -4.95 6.77 3.27
CA TYR A 45 -6.25 6.60 3.95
C TYR A 45 -6.17 5.79 5.24
N PHE A 46 -5.34 4.74 5.30
CA PHE A 46 -5.12 4.00 6.55
C PHE A 46 -4.50 4.86 7.66
N LYS A 47 -3.62 5.80 7.30
CA LYS A 47 -2.97 6.70 8.26
C LYS A 47 -3.94 7.73 8.85
N LEU A 48 -5.03 8.05 8.15
CA LEU A 48 -6.03 9.02 8.59
C LEU A 48 -7.02 8.42 9.61
N LEU A 49 -7.34 7.13 9.49
CA LEU A 49 -8.27 6.45 10.39
C LEU A 49 -7.69 6.32 11.81
N LEU A 50 -6.42 5.90 11.92
CA LEU A 50 -5.71 5.79 13.20
C LEU A 50 -5.61 7.13 13.96
N ARG A 51 -5.49 8.25 13.24
CA ARG A 51 -5.39 9.59 13.85
C ARG A 51 -6.72 10.04 14.46
N ARG A 52 -7.86 9.58 13.95
CA ARG A 52 -9.18 9.98 14.44
C ARG A 52 -9.54 9.32 15.77
N GLU A 53 -9.07 8.10 16.01
CA GLU A 53 -9.32 7.39 17.27
C GLU A 53 -8.60 8.06 18.44
N GLN A 54 -7.34 8.47 18.24
CA GLN A 54 -6.54 9.14 19.27
C GLN A 54 -7.15 10.47 19.73
N VAL A 55 -7.59 11.31 18.78
CA VAL A 55 -8.16 12.63 19.10
C VAL A 55 -9.52 12.52 19.82
N GLN A 56 -10.30 11.46 19.55
CA GLN A 56 -11.57 11.24 20.25
C GLN A 56 -11.37 10.74 21.68
N GLN A 57 -10.37 9.88 21.92
CA GLN A 57 -10.05 9.41 23.27
C GLN A 57 -9.59 10.56 24.18
N GLU A 58 -8.74 11.45 23.68
CA GLU A 58 -8.31 12.64 24.45
C GLU A 58 -9.49 13.55 24.82
N ARG A 59 -10.46 13.74 23.91
CA ARG A 59 -11.67 14.54 24.19
C ARG A 59 -12.61 13.85 25.18
N ALA A 60 -12.73 12.52 25.12
CA ALA A 60 -13.52 11.76 26.08
C ALA A 60 -12.91 11.83 27.48
N GLN A 61 -11.57 11.71 27.59
CA GLN A 61 -10.87 11.85 28.87
C GLN A 61 -10.88 13.29 29.40
N ALA A 62 -10.74 14.30 28.54
CA ALA A 62 -10.79 15.70 28.96
C ALA A 62 -12.19 16.10 29.48
N LYS A 63 -13.26 15.50 28.95
CA LYS A 63 -14.62 15.67 29.47
C LYS A 63 -14.81 14.94 30.81
N GLN A 64 -14.41 13.68 30.89
CA GLN A 64 -14.48 12.91 32.14
C GLN A 64 -13.67 13.57 33.27
N LYS A 65 -12.44 14.02 32.98
CA LYS A 65 -11.59 14.68 33.97
C LYS A 65 -12.13 16.04 34.41
N ARG A 66 -12.84 16.77 33.54
CA ARG A 66 -13.54 18.00 33.92
C ARG A 66 -14.80 17.73 34.74
N GLU A 67 -15.55 16.67 34.42
CA GLU A 67 -16.71 16.23 35.21
C GLU A 67 -16.30 15.73 36.60
N ASP A 68 -15.21 14.99 36.70
CA ASP A 68 -14.68 14.50 37.97
C ASP A 68 -14.17 15.67 38.85
N MET A 69 -13.45 16.62 38.24
CA MET A 69 -12.93 17.81 38.95
C MET A 69 -14.04 18.80 39.38
N THR A 70 -15.15 18.89 38.65
CA THR A 70 -16.30 19.72 39.08
C THR A 70 -17.14 19.04 40.17
N ASN A 71 -17.21 17.71 40.19
CA ASN A 71 -17.95 16.97 41.21
C ASN A 71 -17.22 17.04 42.58
N ASP A 72 -15.90 16.92 42.58
CA ASP A 72 -15.05 17.03 43.78
C ASP A 72 -15.08 18.43 44.43
N SER A 73 -15.33 19.49 43.64
CA SER A 73 -15.39 20.87 44.14
C SER A 73 -16.76 21.27 44.71
N THR A 74 -17.78 20.41 44.57
CA THR A 74 -19.17 20.71 44.98
C THR A 74 -19.64 19.86 46.18
N SER A 75 -18.74 19.04 46.77
CA SER A 75 -18.92 18.35 48.05
C SER A 75 -18.20 19.09 49.17
#